data_AF-A0AAZ3SX73-F1
#
_entry.id   AF-A0AAZ3SX73-F1
#
_cell.length_a   1.000
_cell.length_b   1.000
_cell.length_c   1.000
_cell.angle_alpha   90.00
_cell.angle_beta   90.00
_cell.angle_gamma   90.00
#
_symmetry.space_group_name_H-M   'P 1'
#
loop_
_entity.id
_entity.type
_entity.pdbx_description
1 polymer ?
#
loop_
_entity_poly.entity_id
_entity_poly.type
_entity_poly.pdbx_seq_one_letter_code
_entity_poly.pdbx_strand_id
1 'polypeptide(L)'
;MSPRKTKENVSHTDSSALKSPPKQRHINKGSTLNPSNGSGDSGTSRATASQAREAEANTDIRYAKKNIPTVRYHPDIAQKRPEAHQHSHSPDKSSQVRGKPVVSPPRTNQIGGSSMVSPLRPKALPLGLCQKVEVEAVELQTRGQRENPSWFSWRQNRITASVAHRLAHSRFVTGQSTTPPASYLAAITGRGTNVKTRAMTWGIKREAEAVQRYQSLKSKALGRAVRVQECGLFIDPQRPWLAGSPDGIVEDQRTGQRLLCLEVKCPYKHRQNTVAQACREDPAFCLTIQDQGEEGGQVRYHLKPDHSYFTQIQCQLAVTGLTQADLVVFTLKETAIVPVTFDPVFWDETLAKLEMFYTDAVLPYIRDVLDMRPEE
;
A
#
# COMPACT_ATOMS: atom_id res chain seq x y z
N MET A 1 20.53 52.65 61.38
CA MET A 1 19.11 53.01 61.61
C MET A 1 18.35 51.76 62.01
N SER A 2 17.42 51.88 62.96
CA SER A 2 16.72 50.75 63.60
C SER A 2 15.57 50.17 62.75
N PRO A 3 15.12 48.93 63.01
CA PRO A 3 14.11 48.22 62.21
C PRO A 3 12.68 48.43 62.72
N ARG A 4 11.66 47.99 61.95
CA ARG A 4 10.33 47.69 62.49
C ARG A 4 9.68 46.43 61.89
N LYS A 5 9.21 45.58 62.79
CA LYS A 5 8.13 44.59 62.57
C LYS A 5 6.79 45.32 62.67
N THR A 6 5.73 44.77 62.07
CA THR A 6 4.48 44.46 62.78
C THR A 6 3.63 43.45 62.00
N LYS A 7 2.93 42.58 62.75
CA LYS A 7 1.76 41.82 62.29
C LYS A 7 0.50 42.63 62.67
N GLU A 8 -0.63 42.37 62.02
CA GLU A 8 -1.97 42.12 62.62
C GLU A 8 -3.06 42.13 61.51
N ASN A 9 -4.34 41.85 61.76
CA ASN A 9 -5.06 40.64 62.22
C ASN A 9 -6.59 40.93 62.09
N VAL A 10 -7.50 39.93 62.26
CA VAL A 10 -8.98 40.11 62.52
C VAL A 10 -9.80 40.76 61.34
N SER A 11 -10.70 40.12 60.57
CA SER A 11 -11.89 39.24 60.78
C SER A 11 -13.22 39.96 61.01
N HIS A 12 -14.28 39.64 60.22
CA HIS A 12 -15.73 39.52 60.56
C HIS A 12 -16.59 39.38 59.26
N THR A 13 -17.32 38.27 59.01
CA THR A 13 -18.79 38.00 59.21
C THR A 13 -19.75 38.90 58.38
N ASP A 14 -20.86 38.47 57.78
CA ASP A 14 -21.62 37.19 57.83
C ASP A 14 -22.62 37.02 56.65
N SER A 15 -23.33 35.88 56.63
CA SER A 15 -24.76 35.69 56.24
C SER A 15 -25.16 35.15 54.84
N SER A 16 -25.51 33.83 54.84
CA SER A 16 -26.76 33.19 54.32
C SER A 16 -27.21 33.35 52.83
N ALA A 17 -27.96 32.43 52.18
CA ALA A 17 -28.69 31.23 52.64
C ALA A 17 -28.90 30.15 51.52
N LEU A 18 -28.96 28.86 51.92
CA LEU A 18 -29.95 27.79 51.59
C LEU A 18 -30.69 27.82 50.21
N LYS A 19 -30.90 26.72 49.45
CA LYS A 19 -31.32 25.33 49.80
C LYS A 19 -31.20 24.35 48.61
N SER A 20 -31.09 23.04 48.88
CA SER A 20 -31.26 21.90 47.92
C SER A 20 -32.62 21.18 48.19
N PRO A 21 -32.96 19.94 47.72
CA PRO A 21 -32.55 19.05 46.59
C PRO A 21 -33.83 18.50 45.84
N PRO A 22 -34.08 17.20 45.47
CA PRO A 22 -33.28 16.07 44.95
C PRO A 22 -33.85 15.30 43.68
N LYS A 23 -32.98 14.41 43.16
CA LYS A 23 -33.07 13.20 42.28
C LYS A 23 -34.39 12.42 41.93
N GLN A 24 -34.37 11.91 40.69
CA GLN A 24 -34.73 10.53 40.16
C GLN A 24 -36.12 9.86 40.40
N ARG A 25 -36.72 9.29 39.33
CA ARG A 25 -36.80 7.81 39.08
C ARG A 25 -37.40 7.36 37.73
N HIS A 26 -37.30 6.05 37.46
CA HIS A 26 -37.60 5.26 36.25
C HIS A 26 -39.09 4.88 36.05
N ILE A 27 -39.33 4.15 34.93
CA ILE A 27 -40.32 3.07 34.63
C ILE A 27 -41.38 3.51 33.60
N ASN A 28 -41.90 2.75 32.62
CA ASN A 28 -41.58 1.54 31.81
C ASN A 28 -42.94 1.13 31.14
N LYS A 29 -42.94 0.42 29.99
CA LYS A 29 -44.13 -0.08 29.24
C LYS A 29 -45.01 1.01 28.58
N GLY A 30 -45.71 0.78 27.46
CA GLY A 30 -45.70 -0.35 26.52
C GLY A 30 -46.87 -0.30 25.51
N SER A 31 -46.70 -0.97 24.36
CA SER A 31 -47.73 -1.66 23.55
C SER A 31 -48.91 -0.93 22.84
N THR A 32 -49.12 -1.36 21.59
CA THR A 32 -50.41 -1.63 20.87
C THR A 32 -51.30 -0.53 20.26
N LEU A 33 -51.39 -0.61 18.90
CA LEU A 33 -52.59 -0.67 18.03
C LEU A 33 -53.51 0.56 17.78
N ASN A 34 -53.54 1.00 16.51
CA ASN A 34 -54.66 1.27 15.56
C ASN A 34 -56.14 1.10 16.01
N PRO A 35 -57.15 1.56 15.23
CA PRO A 35 -57.25 2.70 14.28
C PRO A 35 -58.61 3.48 14.36
N SER A 36 -58.83 4.58 13.61
CA SER A 36 -60.18 4.95 13.10
C SER A 36 -60.27 6.17 12.13
N ASN A 37 -60.77 5.91 10.92
CA ASN A 37 -61.79 6.63 10.10
C ASN A 37 -61.87 8.17 9.92
N GLY A 38 -61.95 8.55 8.63
CA GLY A 38 -62.94 9.51 8.07
C GLY A 38 -62.40 10.86 7.56
N SER A 39 -62.88 11.48 6.47
CA SER A 39 -63.85 11.09 5.41
C SER A 39 -63.74 12.06 4.21
N GLY A 40 -64.22 11.66 3.01
CA GLY A 40 -64.41 12.52 1.82
C GLY A 40 -63.24 12.45 0.81
N ASP A 41 -63.29 11.85 -0.40
CA ASP A 41 -64.31 11.52 -1.42
C ASP A 41 -64.28 12.45 -2.66
N SER A 42 -64.75 11.93 -3.79
CA SER A 42 -64.52 12.33 -5.20
C SER A 42 -63.11 11.98 -5.75
N GLY A 43 -62.95 11.19 -6.83
CA GLY A 43 -63.91 10.33 -7.54
C GLY A 43 -63.66 10.31 -9.05
N THR A 44 -63.20 9.18 -9.60
CA THR A 44 -63.60 8.70 -10.94
C THR A 44 -63.06 7.28 -11.22
N SER A 45 -64.01 6.38 -11.47
CA SER A 45 -64.00 5.32 -12.51
C SER A 45 -62.87 4.28 -12.59
N ARG A 46 -63.29 3.02 -12.48
CA ARG A 46 -62.50 1.78 -12.48
C ARG A 46 -63.05 0.81 -13.53
N ALA A 47 -62.18 0.21 -14.35
CA ALA A 47 -62.33 -1.13 -14.96
C ALA A 47 -60.95 -1.57 -15.51
N THR A 48 -60.29 -2.69 -15.17
CA THR A 48 -60.66 -4.13 -15.15
C THR A 48 -61.02 -4.69 -16.54
N ALA A 49 -60.47 -5.82 -17.03
CA ALA A 49 -59.61 -6.82 -16.42
C ALA A 49 -58.70 -7.56 -17.43
N SER A 50 -57.79 -8.37 -16.88
CA SER A 50 -57.04 -9.48 -17.49
C SER A 50 -57.67 -10.20 -18.71
N GLN A 51 -56.86 -10.45 -19.75
CA GLN A 51 -56.41 -11.81 -20.15
C GLN A 51 -55.66 -11.77 -21.50
N ALA A 52 -54.34 -12.02 -21.47
CA ALA A 52 -53.56 -12.55 -22.58
C ALA A 52 -52.32 -13.25 -22.01
N ARG A 53 -52.04 -14.49 -22.45
CA ARG A 53 -50.91 -15.30 -22.02
C ARG A 53 -49.78 -15.28 -23.06
N GLU A 54 -48.56 -15.56 -22.59
CA GLU A 54 -47.52 -16.37 -23.26
C GLU A 54 -47.11 -15.99 -24.71
N ALA A 55 -46.15 -15.06 -24.84
CA ALA A 55 -45.18 -14.89 -25.93
C ALA A 55 -44.40 -13.57 -25.68
N GLU A 56 -43.07 -13.45 -25.69
CA GLU A 56 -41.95 -14.40 -25.76
C GLU A 56 -40.86 -13.97 -24.77
N ALA A 57 -40.12 -14.93 -24.22
CA ALA A 57 -38.90 -14.64 -23.45
C ALA A 57 -37.66 -14.92 -24.33
N ASN A 58 -37.07 -13.90 -24.93
CA ASN A 58 -35.66 -13.93 -25.33
C ASN A 58 -35.09 -12.53 -25.70
N THR A 59 -34.46 -11.86 -24.74
CA THR A 59 -33.40 -10.88 -25.03
C THR A 59 -32.08 -11.43 -24.50
N ASP A 60 -31.46 -12.20 -25.39
CA ASP A 60 -30.30 -13.05 -25.15
C ASP A 60 -29.01 -12.21 -25.00
N ILE A 61 -28.78 -11.67 -23.80
CA ILE A 61 -27.54 -10.94 -23.46
C ILE A 61 -26.40 -11.96 -23.27
N ARG A 62 -25.89 -12.51 -24.38
CA ARG A 62 -24.66 -13.31 -24.41
C ARG A 62 -23.42 -12.42 -24.30
N TYR A 63 -23.20 -11.82 -23.14
CA TYR A 63 -21.82 -11.51 -22.74
C TYR A 63 -21.14 -12.82 -22.39
N ALA A 64 -20.54 -13.46 -23.41
CA ALA A 64 -19.64 -14.58 -23.21
C ALA A 64 -18.59 -14.16 -22.18
N LYS A 65 -18.55 -14.84 -21.03
CA LYS A 65 -17.47 -14.67 -20.06
C LYS A 65 -16.17 -14.94 -20.81
N LYS A 66 -15.31 -13.93 -20.95
CA LYS A 66 -13.96 -14.13 -21.47
C LYS A 66 -13.30 -15.24 -20.65
N ASN A 67 -12.78 -16.27 -21.30
CA ASN A 67 -12.07 -17.34 -20.62
C ASN A 67 -10.77 -16.76 -20.07
N ILE A 68 -10.79 -16.39 -18.79
CA ILE A 68 -9.60 -15.93 -18.06
C ILE A 68 -8.61 -17.11 -18.00
N PRO A 69 -7.39 -17.00 -18.56
CA PRO A 69 -6.42 -18.09 -18.55
C PRO A 69 -6.04 -18.48 -17.12
N THR A 70 -5.95 -19.78 -16.82
CA THR A 70 -5.50 -20.24 -15.50
C THR A 70 -3.98 -20.14 -15.40
N VAL A 71 -3.49 -19.04 -14.84
CA VAL A 71 -2.06 -18.82 -14.55
C VAL A 71 -1.79 -19.19 -13.09
N ARG A 72 -0.88 -20.14 -12.86
CA ARG A 72 -0.42 -20.47 -11.50
C ARG A 72 0.86 -19.71 -11.17
N TYR A 73 0.89 -19.05 -10.01
CA TYR A 73 2.08 -18.44 -9.45
C TYR A 73 2.96 -19.51 -8.80
N HIS A 74 4.16 -19.73 -9.36
CA HIS A 74 5.20 -20.55 -8.76
C HIS A 74 6.30 -19.66 -8.16
N PRO A 75 6.49 -19.64 -6.83
CA PRO A 75 7.55 -18.87 -6.19
C PRO A 75 8.91 -19.60 -6.30
N ASP A 76 9.63 -19.39 -7.40
CA ASP A 76 11.01 -19.89 -7.59
C ASP A 76 12.03 -19.06 -6.78
N ILE A 77 12.02 -19.22 -5.45
CA ILE A 77 12.96 -18.56 -4.54
C ILE A 77 13.60 -19.59 -3.61
N ALA A 78 14.75 -20.10 -4.06
CA ALA A 78 15.62 -20.92 -3.23
C ALA A 78 16.14 -20.11 -2.03
N GLN A 79 15.60 -20.39 -0.84
CA GLN A 79 16.17 -19.92 0.41
C GLN A 79 17.53 -20.60 0.65
N LYS A 80 18.63 -19.93 0.29
CA LYS A 80 19.96 -20.35 0.74
C LYS A 80 20.07 -20.13 2.26
N ARG A 81 19.98 -21.22 3.02
CA ARG A 81 20.44 -21.29 4.42
C ARG A 81 21.94 -20.94 4.44
N PRO A 82 22.40 -20.02 5.30
CA PRO A 82 23.84 -19.89 5.55
C PRO A 82 24.32 -21.08 6.38
N GLU A 83 25.29 -21.82 5.87
CA GLU A 83 25.97 -22.87 6.63
C GLU A 83 26.86 -22.24 7.71
N ALA A 84 26.88 -22.86 8.90
CA ALA A 84 27.63 -22.36 10.03
C ALA A 84 29.09 -22.84 9.96
N HIS A 85 30.02 -21.96 9.60
CA HIS A 85 31.44 -22.23 9.82
C HIS A 85 31.82 -21.96 11.28
N GLN A 86 32.32 -23.01 11.93
CA GLN A 86 32.76 -22.99 13.32
C GLN A 86 34.12 -22.29 13.48
N HIS A 87 34.36 -21.73 14.66
CA HIS A 87 35.65 -21.14 15.03
C HIS A 87 36.76 -22.19 15.22
N SER A 88 38.00 -21.80 14.92
CA SER A 88 39.20 -22.30 15.59
C SER A 88 40.16 -21.13 15.87
N HIS A 89 40.92 -21.22 16.97
CA HIS A 89 41.66 -20.08 17.56
C HIS A 89 43.10 -19.92 17.03
N SER A 90 43.56 -18.66 16.98
CA SER A 90 44.82 -18.04 17.48
C SER A 90 46.09 -18.90 17.77
N PRO A 91 47.35 -18.37 17.72
CA PRO A 91 47.69 -17.00 18.18
C PRO A 91 48.87 -16.21 17.51
N ASP A 92 48.89 -14.91 17.87
CA ASP A 92 49.98 -13.90 17.98
C ASP A 92 51.35 -14.01 17.25
N LYS A 93 51.78 -12.86 16.68
CA LYS A 93 52.98 -12.13 17.16
C LYS A 93 53.10 -10.68 16.63
N SER A 94 53.86 -9.88 17.36
CA SER A 94 54.00 -8.43 17.27
C SER A 94 55.13 -7.93 16.34
N SER A 95 55.06 -6.66 15.90
CA SER A 95 56.13 -5.63 16.08
C SER A 95 55.83 -4.31 15.34
N GLN A 96 56.47 -3.22 15.80
CA GLN A 96 56.37 -1.86 15.24
C GLN A 96 57.46 -1.62 14.18
N VAL A 97 57.34 -0.55 13.36
CA VAL A 97 58.36 0.52 13.17
C VAL A 97 57.87 1.61 12.19
N ARG A 98 58.57 2.74 12.15
CA ARG A 98 58.19 4.10 11.75
C ARG A 98 59.12 4.63 10.63
N GLY A 99 58.62 5.42 9.67
CA GLY A 99 59.48 6.32 8.87
C GLY A 99 59.13 6.54 7.38
N LYS A 100 59.04 7.82 6.98
CA LYS A 100 58.99 8.36 5.60
C LYS A 100 60.44 8.72 5.14
N PRO A 101 60.80 8.91 3.83
CA PRO A 101 60.32 10.03 3.00
C PRO A 101 60.20 9.80 1.46
N VAL A 102 59.91 10.90 0.76
CA VAL A 102 59.47 11.04 -0.65
C VAL A 102 60.64 11.33 -1.61
N VAL A 103 60.68 10.68 -2.79
CA VAL A 103 61.25 11.19 -4.07
C VAL A 103 60.48 10.59 -5.26
N SER A 104 60.29 11.36 -6.34
CA SER A 104 59.66 11.02 -7.64
C SER A 104 60.68 11.24 -8.79
N PRO A 105 60.40 10.99 -10.10
CA PRO A 105 59.19 10.45 -10.76
C PRO A 105 59.52 9.06 -11.39
N PRO A 106 59.47 8.70 -12.71
CA PRO A 106 59.14 9.42 -13.96
C PRO A 106 57.64 9.26 -14.37
N ARG A 107 57.35 8.88 -15.63
CA ARG A 107 56.03 8.57 -16.21
C ARG A 107 56.15 7.39 -17.18
N THR A 108 55.14 6.54 -17.29
CA THR A 108 54.82 5.82 -18.56
C THR A 108 53.34 5.42 -18.60
N ASN A 109 52.84 5.23 -19.82
CA ASN A 109 51.46 5.42 -20.26
C ASN A 109 50.32 4.63 -19.58
N GLN A 110 49.12 5.20 -19.71
CA GLN A 110 47.83 4.67 -19.31
C GLN A 110 47.44 3.40 -20.09
N ILE A 111 46.88 2.39 -19.41
CA ILE A 111 45.69 1.65 -19.88
C ILE A 111 44.78 1.44 -18.67
N GLY A 112 43.78 2.32 -18.50
CA GLY A 112 42.79 2.24 -17.43
C GLY A 112 41.48 1.63 -17.92
N GLY A 113 41.34 0.30 -17.83
CA GLY A 113 40.13 -0.43 -18.24
C GLY A 113 39.16 -0.71 -17.08
N SER A 114 38.75 0.31 -16.31
CA SER A 114 37.68 0.11 -15.33
C SER A 114 36.32 0.11 -16.05
N SER A 115 35.74 -1.08 -16.22
CA SER A 115 34.46 -1.27 -16.90
C SER A 115 33.30 -0.69 -16.07
N MET A 116 33.05 0.61 -16.20
CA MET A 116 31.81 1.22 -15.73
C MET A 116 30.64 0.65 -16.55
N VAL A 117 29.92 -0.30 -15.97
CA VAL A 117 28.66 -0.79 -16.52
C VAL A 117 27.71 0.39 -16.65
N SER A 118 27.33 0.71 -17.89
CA SER A 118 26.42 1.84 -18.16
C SER A 118 25.04 1.58 -17.55
N PRO A 119 24.33 2.59 -17.03
CA PRO A 119 23.00 2.42 -16.48
C PRO A 119 22.05 1.76 -17.50
N LEU A 120 21.34 0.73 -17.06
CA LEU A 120 20.36 0.03 -17.89
C LEU A 120 19.27 1.02 -18.34
N ARG A 121 18.72 0.79 -19.54
CA ARG A 121 17.64 1.61 -20.11
C ARG A 121 16.37 0.78 -20.31
N PRO A 122 15.16 1.34 -20.12
CA PRO A 122 13.90 0.60 -20.31
C PRO A 122 13.73 -0.05 -21.69
N LYS A 123 14.34 0.51 -22.75
CA LYS A 123 14.35 -0.07 -24.10
C LYS A 123 15.24 -1.32 -24.25
N ALA A 124 16.24 -1.50 -23.38
CA ALA A 124 17.19 -2.60 -23.47
C ALA A 124 16.66 -3.91 -22.88
N LEU A 125 15.66 -3.83 -21.98
CA LEU A 125 14.99 -5.00 -21.42
C LEU A 125 13.70 -5.30 -22.20
N PRO A 126 13.65 -6.37 -23.03
CA PRO A 126 12.46 -6.70 -23.80
C PRO A 126 11.31 -7.11 -22.85
N LEU A 127 10.08 -6.73 -23.21
CA LEU A 127 8.88 -6.94 -22.38
C LEU A 127 8.47 -8.41 -22.17
N GLY A 128 9.22 -9.37 -22.74
CA GLY A 128 8.94 -10.81 -22.67
C GLY A 128 10.00 -11.67 -21.95
N LEU A 129 11.23 -11.20 -21.76
CA LEU A 129 12.32 -11.94 -21.10
C LEU A 129 13.26 -10.97 -20.39
N CYS A 130 13.57 -11.23 -19.12
CA CYS A 130 14.47 -10.40 -18.32
C CYS A 130 15.30 -11.27 -17.38
N GLN A 131 16.63 -11.11 -17.35
CA GLN A 131 17.45 -11.88 -16.42
C GLN A 131 17.34 -11.33 -14.99
N LYS A 132 17.49 -12.21 -13.99
CA LYS A 132 17.38 -11.83 -12.57
C LYS A 132 18.38 -10.72 -12.17
N VAL A 133 19.59 -10.76 -12.70
CA VAL A 133 20.63 -9.75 -12.45
C VAL A 133 20.22 -8.37 -12.97
N GLU A 134 19.48 -8.33 -14.08
CA GLU A 134 19.03 -7.08 -14.71
C GLU A 134 17.90 -6.43 -13.90
N VAL A 135 16.92 -7.20 -13.39
CA VAL A 135 15.85 -6.64 -12.53
C VAL A 135 16.38 -6.14 -11.18
N GLU A 136 17.39 -6.79 -10.60
CA GLU A 136 18.02 -6.33 -9.35
C GLU A 136 18.79 -5.01 -9.56
N ALA A 137 19.44 -4.83 -10.71
CA ALA A 137 20.07 -3.56 -11.08
C ALA A 137 19.04 -2.44 -11.30
N VAL A 138 17.86 -2.74 -11.86
CA VAL A 138 16.77 -1.75 -12.01
C VAL A 138 16.28 -1.26 -10.64
N GLU A 139 16.13 -2.14 -9.65
CA GLU A 139 15.74 -1.74 -8.28
C GLU A 139 16.72 -0.68 -7.74
N LEU A 140 18.02 -0.98 -7.78
CA LEU A 140 19.08 -0.07 -7.33
C LEU A 140 19.06 1.27 -8.08
N GLN A 141 18.98 1.24 -9.42
CA GLN A 141 18.95 2.43 -10.27
C GLN A 141 17.71 3.32 -10.04
N THR A 142 16.63 2.77 -9.49
CA THR A 142 15.33 3.44 -9.33
C THR A 142 14.96 3.77 -7.88
N ARG A 143 15.88 3.58 -6.92
CA ARG A 143 15.74 4.08 -5.53
C ARG A 143 15.53 5.60 -5.49
N GLY A 144 14.86 6.08 -4.45
CA GLY A 144 14.33 7.45 -4.39
C GLY A 144 12.98 7.65 -5.13
N GLN A 145 12.54 6.64 -5.89
CA GLN A 145 11.20 6.53 -6.49
C GLN A 145 10.69 7.82 -7.16
N ARG A 146 9.78 8.55 -6.50
CA ARG A 146 9.17 9.79 -7.01
C ARG A 146 10.15 10.93 -7.25
N GLU A 147 11.34 10.87 -6.64
CA GLU A 147 12.44 11.84 -6.81
C GLU A 147 13.45 11.39 -7.88
N ASN A 148 13.29 10.18 -8.44
CA ASN A 148 14.18 9.59 -9.43
C ASN A 148 13.49 9.47 -10.81
N PRO A 149 13.88 10.26 -11.83
CA PRO A 149 13.30 10.17 -13.18
C PRO A 149 13.36 8.77 -13.81
N SER A 150 14.41 7.99 -13.50
CA SER A 150 14.54 6.61 -14.00
C SER A 150 13.41 5.72 -13.53
N TRP A 151 12.89 5.91 -12.31
CA TRP A 151 11.78 5.14 -11.76
C TRP A 151 10.51 5.31 -12.59
N PHE A 152 10.21 6.52 -13.05
CA PHE A 152 9.09 6.77 -13.97
C PHE A 152 9.33 6.10 -15.33
N SER A 153 10.54 6.20 -15.88
CA SER A 153 10.90 5.58 -17.16
C SER A 153 10.79 4.05 -17.12
N TRP A 154 11.21 3.42 -16.02
CA TRP A 154 11.12 1.97 -15.82
C TRP A 154 9.70 1.47 -15.56
N ARG A 155 8.82 2.31 -14.98
CA ARG A 155 7.39 1.99 -14.80
C ARG A 155 6.57 2.07 -16.08
N GLN A 156 7.04 2.81 -17.09
CA GLN A 156 6.34 2.93 -18.36
C GLN A 156 6.14 1.55 -19.01
N ASN A 157 4.96 1.33 -19.58
CA ASN A 157 4.55 0.08 -20.24
C ASN A 157 4.47 -1.16 -19.33
N ARG A 158 4.49 -0.96 -17.99
CA ARG A 158 4.31 -2.01 -16.98
C ARG A 158 3.06 -1.78 -16.16
N ILE A 159 2.33 -2.85 -15.87
CA ILE A 159 1.29 -2.85 -14.84
C ILE A 159 2.00 -2.72 -13.48
N THR A 160 1.63 -1.70 -12.71
CA THR A 160 2.22 -1.46 -11.39
C THR A 160 1.24 -1.76 -10.27
N ALA A 161 1.75 -2.20 -9.11
CA ALA A 161 0.94 -2.57 -7.94
C ALA A 161 -0.22 -1.59 -7.61
N SER A 162 0.01 -0.28 -7.67
CA SER A 162 -1.00 0.75 -7.34
C SER A 162 -2.09 0.95 -8.40
N VAL A 163 -1.97 0.35 -9.59
CA VAL A 163 -3.05 0.28 -10.59
C VAL A 163 -3.71 -1.09 -10.66
N ALA A 164 -3.03 -2.16 -10.21
CA ALA A 164 -3.46 -3.55 -10.34
C ALA A 164 -4.94 -3.79 -9.97
N HIS A 165 -5.39 -3.33 -8.79
CA HIS A 165 -6.78 -3.49 -8.36
C HIS A 165 -7.80 -2.98 -9.39
N ARG A 166 -7.57 -1.80 -9.98
CA ARG A 166 -8.51 -1.18 -10.93
C ARG A 166 -8.51 -1.88 -12.29
N LEU A 167 -7.40 -2.50 -12.68
CA LEU A 167 -7.31 -3.30 -13.91
C LEU A 167 -8.04 -4.63 -13.74
N ALA A 168 -7.76 -5.35 -12.64
CA ALA A 168 -8.36 -6.65 -12.33
C ALA A 168 -9.89 -6.59 -12.16
N HIS A 169 -10.43 -5.45 -11.71
CA HIS A 169 -11.87 -5.19 -11.59
C HIS A 169 -12.43 -4.33 -12.73
N SER A 170 -11.68 -4.11 -13.81
CA SER A 170 -12.13 -3.30 -14.94
C SER A 170 -13.24 -3.99 -15.73
N ARG A 171 -14.17 -3.20 -16.29
CA ARG A 171 -15.24 -3.71 -17.17
C ARG A 171 -14.73 -4.54 -18.35
N PHE A 172 -13.52 -4.25 -18.84
CA PHE A 172 -12.88 -4.98 -19.93
C PHE A 172 -12.48 -6.41 -19.52
N VAL A 173 -12.03 -6.58 -18.28
CA VAL A 173 -11.64 -7.86 -17.69
C VAL A 173 -12.85 -8.66 -17.24
N THR A 174 -13.86 -8.00 -16.66
CA THR A 174 -15.10 -8.66 -16.21
C THR A 174 -16.07 -9.02 -17.36
N GLY A 175 -15.70 -8.78 -18.61
CA GLY A 175 -16.54 -9.04 -19.80
C GLY A 175 -17.67 -8.03 -20.02
N GLN A 176 -17.81 -7.02 -19.16
CA GLN A 176 -18.82 -5.95 -19.24
C GLN A 176 -18.47 -4.84 -20.26
N SER A 177 -17.38 -4.99 -21.01
CA SER A 177 -16.91 -4.12 -22.09
C SER A 177 -15.96 -4.90 -23.00
N THR A 178 -16.09 -4.71 -24.32
CA THR A 178 -15.08 -5.15 -25.29
C THR A 178 -13.95 -4.12 -25.43
N THR A 179 -14.20 -2.84 -25.12
CA THR A 179 -13.21 -1.75 -25.23
C THR A 179 -12.44 -1.57 -23.92
N PRO A 180 -11.09 -1.51 -23.95
CA PRO A 180 -10.30 -1.20 -22.77
C PRO A 180 -10.38 0.29 -22.38
N PRO A 181 -10.35 0.64 -21.08
CA PRO A 181 -10.42 2.05 -20.67
C PRO A 181 -9.18 2.84 -21.09
N ALA A 182 -9.35 3.83 -21.98
CA ALA A 182 -8.25 4.66 -22.48
C ALA A 182 -7.45 5.37 -21.37
N SER A 183 -8.09 5.75 -20.27
CA SER A 183 -7.42 6.33 -19.10
C SER A 183 -6.46 5.36 -18.39
N TYR A 184 -6.72 4.04 -18.46
CA TYR A 184 -5.85 3.02 -17.89
C TYR A 184 -4.65 2.75 -18.81
N LEU A 185 -4.88 2.69 -20.13
CA LEU A 185 -3.81 2.62 -21.12
C LEU A 185 -2.87 3.83 -21.05
N ALA A 186 -3.42 5.05 -20.93
CA ALA A 186 -2.64 6.27 -20.73
C ALA A 186 -1.82 6.21 -19.42
N ALA A 187 -2.41 5.74 -18.33
CA ALA A 187 -1.70 5.61 -17.04
C ALA A 187 -0.53 4.61 -17.10
N ILE A 188 -0.69 3.48 -17.80
CA ILE A 188 0.37 2.45 -17.94
C ILE A 188 1.46 2.91 -18.91
N THR A 189 1.11 3.55 -20.01
CA THR A 189 2.08 4.02 -21.03
C THR A 189 2.71 5.38 -20.72
N GLY A 190 2.51 5.92 -19.52
CA GLY A 190 3.13 7.19 -19.09
C GLY A 190 2.53 8.45 -19.75
N ARG A 191 1.34 8.35 -20.35
CA ARG A 191 0.60 9.47 -21.00
C ARG A 191 -0.54 10.00 -20.14
N GLY A 192 -0.69 9.49 -18.92
CA GLY A 192 -1.67 9.96 -17.93
C GLY A 192 -1.38 11.39 -17.47
N THR A 193 -2.41 12.10 -17.01
CA THR A 193 -2.27 13.46 -16.49
C THR A 193 -1.60 13.46 -15.11
N ASN A 194 -0.65 14.38 -14.91
CA ASN A 194 0.03 14.57 -13.62
C ASN A 194 -0.88 15.31 -12.62
N VAL A 195 -1.77 14.57 -11.95
CA VAL A 195 -2.66 15.11 -10.92
C VAL A 195 -1.98 15.10 -9.55
N LYS A 196 -1.85 16.27 -8.92
CA LYS A 196 -1.34 16.42 -7.54
C LYS A 196 -2.47 16.83 -6.60
N THR A 197 -2.96 15.90 -5.77
CA THR A 197 -4.03 16.19 -4.81
C THR A 197 -3.50 16.65 -3.44
N ARG A 198 -4.39 17.26 -2.63
CA ARG A 198 -4.13 17.54 -1.20
C ARG A 198 -3.76 16.26 -0.43
N ALA A 199 -4.42 15.14 -0.72
CA ALA A 199 -4.17 13.86 -0.08
C ALA A 199 -2.79 13.28 -0.43
N MET A 200 -2.37 13.35 -1.71
CA MET A 200 -1.03 12.93 -2.13
C MET A 200 0.07 13.80 -1.50
N THR A 201 -0.13 15.12 -1.50
CA THR A 201 0.82 16.06 -0.87
C THR A 201 0.92 15.84 0.64
N TRP A 202 -0.19 15.48 1.30
CA TRP A 202 -0.20 15.07 2.69
C TRP A 202 0.56 13.76 2.90
N GLY A 203 0.31 12.72 2.09
CA GLY A 203 1.04 11.45 2.14
C GLY A 203 2.55 11.65 2.18
N ILE A 204 3.08 12.27 1.12
CA ILE A 204 4.50 12.60 0.95
C ILE A 204 5.08 13.34 2.16
N LYS A 205 4.35 14.30 2.75
CA LYS A 205 4.82 15.08 3.91
C LYS A 205 4.84 14.31 5.24
N ARG A 206 4.17 13.16 5.33
CA ARG A 206 4.00 12.40 6.59
C ARG A 206 4.66 11.02 6.56
N GLU A 207 4.98 10.52 5.37
CA GLU A 207 5.60 9.21 5.10
C GLU A 207 6.86 8.97 5.95
N ALA A 208 7.85 9.86 5.91
CA ALA A 208 9.09 9.71 6.69
C ALA A 208 8.85 9.64 8.21
N GLU A 209 7.89 10.41 8.74
CA GLU A 209 7.52 10.39 10.16
C GLU A 209 6.78 9.09 10.54
N ALA A 210 5.97 8.56 9.63
CA ALA A 210 5.30 7.27 9.79
C ALA A 210 6.30 6.10 9.76
N VAL A 211 7.27 6.12 8.83
CA VAL A 211 8.39 5.16 8.74
C VAL A 211 9.25 5.19 10.00
N GLN A 212 9.55 6.38 10.56
CA GLN A 212 10.30 6.51 11.81
C GLN A 212 9.55 5.91 13.01
N ARG A 213 8.25 6.20 13.16
CA ARG A 213 7.42 5.58 14.20
C ARG A 213 7.32 4.07 14.02
N TYR A 214 7.11 3.60 12.79
CA TYR A 214 7.06 2.20 12.46
C TYR A 214 8.33 1.46 12.90
N GLN A 215 9.52 1.94 12.54
CA GLN A 215 10.80 1.32 12.92
C GLN A 215 10.92 1.17 14.44
N SER A 216 10.52 2.20 15.19
CA SER A 216 10.59 2.20 16.66
C SER A 216 9.61 1.20 17.27
N LEU A 217 8.37 1.16 16.78
CA LEU A 217 7.32 0.24 17.22
C LEU A 217 7.65 -1.21 16.87
N LYS A 218 8.05 -1.49 15.62
CA LYS A 218 8.41 -2.84 15.16
C LYS A 218 9.65 -3.37 15.87
N SER A 219 10.67 -2.53 16.09
CA SER A 219 11.87 -2.93 16.84
C SER A 219 11.53 -3.33 18.28
N LYS A 220 10.68 -2.54 18.95
CA LYS A 220 10.19 -2.85 20.30
C LYS A 220 9.37 -4.16 20.31
N ALA A 221 8.47 -4.34 19.34
CA ALA A 221 7.61 -5.52 19.26
C ALA A 221 8.38 -6.81 18.97
N LEU A 222 9.48 -6.75 18.21
CA LEU A 222 10.32 -7.91 17.88
C LEU A 222 11.46 -8.17 18.89
N GLY A 223 11.68 -7.27 19.86
CA GLY A 223 12.82 -7.35 20.78
C GLY A 223 14.20 -7.20 20.11
N ARG A 224 14.25 -6.76 18.85
CA ARG A 224 15.48 -6.57 18.05
C ARG A 224 15.33 -5.37 17.12
N ALA A 225 16.42 -4.66 16.85
CA ALA A 225 16.40 -3.48 16.00
C ALA A 225 16.11 -3.84 14.53
N VAL A 226 15.16 -3.15 13.91
CA VAL A 226 14.88 -3.23 12.47
C VAL A 226 15.13 -1.89 11.79
N ARG A 227 15.50 -1.97 10.52
CA ARG A 227 15.75 -0.84 9.63
C ARG A 227 14.79 -0.91 8.45
N VAL A 228 14.30 0.24 8.00
CA VAL A 228 13.60 0.37 6.72
C VAL A 228 14.60 0.86 5.67
N GLN A 229 14.86 0.01 4.68
CA GLN A 229 15.65 0.32 3.49
C GLN A 229 14.73 0.90 2.41
N GLU A 230 15.04 2.10 1.93
CA GLU A 230 14.43 2.66 0.72
C GLU A 230 14.69 1.72 -0.47
N CYS A 231 13.69 1.52 -1.32
CA CYS A 231 13.78 0.64 -2.47
C CYS A 231 13.22 1.30 -3.74
N GLY A 232 13.63 0.79 -4.90
CA GLY A 232 13.19 1.26 -6.21
C GLY A 232 12.01 0.46 -6.75
N LEU A 233 12.06 0.17 -8.05
CA LEU A 233 11.10 -0.66 -8.76
C LEU A 233 11.57 -2.11 -8.81
N PHE A 234 10.79 -3.02 -8.24
CA PHE A 234 10.90 -4.45 -8.48
C PHE A 234 10.07 -4.82 -9.71
N ILE A 235 10.64 -5.66 -10.57
CA ILE A 235 10.00 -6.19 -11.79
C ILE A 235 9.92 -7.71 -11.63
N ASP A 236 8.78 -8.32 -11.95
CA ASP A 236 8.65 -9.78 -11.96
C ASP A 236 9.58 -10.35 -13.07
N PRO A 237 10.54 -11.24 -12.75
CA PRO A 237 11.50 -11.75 -13.72
C PRO A 237 10.87 -12.69 -14.75
N GLN A 238 9.78 -13.39 -14.40
CA GLN A 238 9.01 -14.23 -15.31
C GLN A 238 8.01 -13.40 -16.14
N ARG A 239 7.56 -12.26 -15.60
CA ARG A 239 6.56 -11.38 -16.20
C ARG A 239 7.06 -9.94 -16.23
N PRO A 240 7.99 -9.57 -17.14
CA PRO A 240 8.63 -8.25 -17.13
C PRO A 240 7.68 -7.06 -17.32
N TRP A 241 6.42 -7.34 -17.68
CA TRP A 241 5.30 -6.40 -17.74
C TRP A 241 4.66 -6.06 -16.38
N LEU A 242 4.97 -6.78 -15.31
CA LEU A 242 4.47 -6.56 -13.96
C LEU A 242 5.57 -5.96 -13.06
N ALA A 243 5.21 -4.95 -12.27
CA ALA A 243 6.16 -4.28 -11.39
C ALA A 243 5.53 -3.72 -10.10
N GLY A 244 6.35 -3.39 -9.12
CA GLY A 244 5.91 -2.81 -7.85
C GLY A 244 7.03 -2.09 -7.12
N SER A 245 6.65 -1.08 -6.36
CA SER A 245 7.52 -0.43 -5.38
C SER A 245 6.77 -0.46 -4.05
N PRO A 246 7.25 -1.20 -3.04
CA PRO A 246 6.92 -0.94 -1.64
C PRO A 246 7.39 0.47 -1.24
N ASP A 247 6.86 1.01 -0.15
CA ASP A 247 7.39 2.24 0.45
C ASP A 247 8.72 1.96 1.21
N GLY A 248 9.01 0.69 1.50
CA GLY A 248 10.34 0.25 1.93
C GLY A 248 10.46 -1.27 2.07
N ILE A 249 11.69 -1.74 2.26
CA ILE A 249 11.99 -3.12 2.67
C ILE A 249 12.45 -3.09 4.13
N VAL A 250 11.81 -3.90 4.98
CA VAL A 250 12.16 -3.98 6.40
C VAL A 250 13.24 -5.06 6.57
N GLU A 251 14.36 -4.68 7.16
CA GLU A 251 15.55 -5.49 7.35
C GLU A 251 15.87 -5.63 8.83
N ASP A 252 16.39 -6.78 9.25
CA ASP A 252 17.04 -6.90 10.56
C ASP A 252 18.33 -6.06 10.55
N GLN A 253 18.45 -5.10 11.48
CA GLN A 253 19.52 -4.11 11.43
C GLN A 253 20.92 -4.70 11.66
N ARG A 254 21.01 -5.88 12.30
CA ARG A 254 22.29 -6.55 12.63
C ARG A 254 22.80 -7.44 11.50
N THR A 255 21.89 -8.06 10.75
CA THR A 255 22.22 -9.08 9.73
C THR A 255 21.97 -8.61 8.30
N GLY A 256 21.22 -7.54 8.09
CA GLY A 256 20.77 -7.09 6.77
C GLY A 256 19.73 -8.02 6.13
N GLN A 257 19.21 -9.01 6.86
CA GLN A 257 18.20 -9.94 6.34
C GLN A 257 16.90 -9.19 6.05
N ARG A 258 16.44 -9.20 4.79
CA ARG A 258 15.09 -8.74 4.41
C ARG A 258 14.04 -9.60 5.10
N LEU A 259 13.12 -8.94 5.82
CA LEU A 259 12.08 -9.56 6.62
C LEU A 259 10.71 -9.48 5.94
N LEU A 260 10.32 -8.29 5.47
CA LEU A 260 8.98 -8.02 4.92
C LEU A 260 8.95 -6.69 4.11
N CYS A 261 7.91 -6.51 3.30
CA CYS A 261 7.62 -5.22 2.64
C CYS A 261 6.96 -4.23 3.62
N LEU A 262 7.23 -2.95 3.45
CA LEU A 262 6.51 -1.86 4.11
C LEU A 262 5.62 -1.13 3.11
N GLU A 263 4.37 -0.90 3.49
CA GLU A 263 3.43 -0.01 2.80
C GLU A 263 2.88 1.01 3.80
N VAL A 264 2.89 2.29 3.47
CA VAL A 264 2.60 3.41 4.38
C VAL A 264 1.47 4.27 3.83
N LYS A 265 0.36 4.33 4.56
CA LYS A 265 -0.82 5.13 4.18
C LYS A 265 -1.12 6.18 5.24
N CYS A 266 -1.07 7.45 4.82
CA CYS A 266 -1.41 8.60 5.65
C CYS A 266 -2.77 9.17 5.20
N PRO A 267 -3.93 8.66 5.66
CA PRO A 267 -5.25 9.06 5.16
C PRO A 267 -5.59 10.51 5.50
N TYR A 268 -5.55 11.41 4.51
CA TYR A 268 -5.82 12.84 4.73
C TYR A 268 -7.23 13.13 5.31
N LYS A 269 -8.25 12.37 4.87
CA LYS A 269 -9.64 12.46 5.40
C LYS A 269 -9.66 12.29 6.92
N HIS A 270 -9.03 11.21 7.40
CA HIS A 270 -9.04 10.75 8.80
C HIS A 270 -7.82 11.19 9.62
N ARG A 271 -7.07 12.17 9.14
CA ARG A 271 -5.78 12.56 9.74
C ARG A 271 -5.86 13.01 11.20
N GLN A 272 -7.04 13.44 11.68
CA GLN A 272 -7.27 13.87 13.07
C GLN A 272 -8.00 12.83 13.93
N ASN A 273 -8.43 11.71 13.34
CA ASN A 273 -9.15 10.63 14.00
C ASN A 273 -8.15 9.57 14.50
N THR A 274 -8.53 8.79 15.50
CA THR A 274 -7.91 7.47 15.71
C THR A 274 -8.26 6.54 14.55
N VAL A 275 -7.46 5.51 14.33
CA VAL A 275 -7.76 4.46 13.33
C VAL A 275 -9.05 3.74 13.72
N ALA A 276 -9.29 3.50 15.01
CA ALA A 276 -10.55 2.95 15.51
C ALA A 276 -11.78 3.85 15.24
N GLN A 277 -11.65 5.18 15.22
CA GLN A 277 -12.73 6.07 14.79
C GLN A 277 -12.96 5.96 13.29
N ALA A 278 -11.89 6.04 12.48
CA ALA A 278 -11.97 5.92 11.02
C ALA A 278 -12.63 4.60 10.57
N CYS A 279 -12.33 3.47 11.22
CA CYS A 279 -12.98 2.18 10.95
C CYS A 279 -14.49 2.18 11.23
N ARG A 280 -14.96 2.90 12.25
CA ARG A 280 -16.38 2.94 12.67
C ARG A 280 -17.20 3.99 11.90
N GLU A 281 -16.57 5.10 11.53
CA GLU A 281 -17.23 6.26 10.91
C GLU A 281 -17.26 6.19 9.38
N ASP A 282 -16.38 5.40 8.74
CA ASP A 282 -16.24 5.37 7.28
C ASP A 282 -16.18 3.92 6.73
N PRO A 283 -17.30 3.41 6.17
CA PRO A 283 -17.34 2.10 5.54
C PRO A 283 -16.34 1.92 4.38
N ALA A 284 -15.90 3.02 3.73
CA ALA A 284 -14.89 2.99 2.68
C ALA A 284 -13.45 3.06 3.21
N PHE A 285 -13.23 3.15 4.52
CA PHE A 285 -11.90 3.07 5.11
C PHE A 285 -11.28 1.69 4.91
N CYS A 286 -9.96 1.63 4.71
CA CYS A 286 -9.26 0.40 4.33
C CYS A 286 -9.23 -0.69 5.42
N LEU A 287 -9.43 -0.33 6.70
CA LEU A 287 -9.31 -1.26 7.82
C LEU A 287 -10.67 -1.57 8.45
N THR A 288 -10.78 -2.74 9.08
CA THR A 288 -11.82 -3.11 10.05
C THR A 288 -11.20 -3.32 11.43
N ILE A 289 -12.04 -3.28 12.47
CA ILE A 289 -11.70 -3.73 13.82
C ILE A 289 -12.09 -5.22 13.93
N GLN A 290 -11.29 -6.02 14.62
CA GLN A 290 -11.74 -7.32 15.13
C GLN A 290 -12.17 -7.17 16.59
N ASP A 291 -13.45 -7.38 16.86
CA ASP A 291 -14.03 -7.39 18.21
C ASP A 291 -13.74 -8.73 18.92
N GLN A 292 -12.46 -9.02 19.12
CA GLN A 292 -11.97 -10.09 19.99
C GLN A 292 -10.74 -9.61 20.78
N GLY A 293 -11.01 -8.69 21.71
CA GLY A 293 -10.19 -8.48 22.90
C GLY A 293 -11.09 -8.67 24.12
N GLU A 294 -10.69 -9.54 25.04
CA GLU A 294 -11.25 -9.60 26.39
C GLU A 294 -11.20 -8.20 27.05
N GLU A 295 -12.01 -7.94 28.07
CA GLU A 295 -12.11 -6.61 28.69
C GLU A 295 -10.72 -6.05 29.07
N GLY A 296 -10.26 -5.02 28.35
CA GLY A 296 -8.91 -4.42 28.49
C GLY A 296 -7.92 -4.72 27.35
N GLY A 297 -8.30 -5.54 26.36
CA GLY A 297 -7.45 -5.90 25.22
C GLY A 297 -7.15 -4.76 24.25
N GLN A 298 -5.96 -4.80 23.62
CA GLN A 298 -5.56 -3.85 22.58
C GLN A 298 -6.33 -4.09 21.27
N VAL A 299 -6.90 -3.03 20.70
CA VAL A 299 -7.66 -3.07 19.43
C VAL A 299 -6.80 -3.67 18.30
N ARG A 300 -7.32 -4.69 17.62
CA ARG A 300 -6.69 -5.33 16.45
C ARG A 300 -7.36 -4.87 15.16
N TYR A 301 -6.55 -4.45 14.20
CA TYR A 301 -7.02 -4.00 12.88
C TYR A 301 -6.68 -5.00 11.79
N HIS A 302 -7.56 -5.15 10.82
CA HIS A 302 -7.35 -5.98 9.64
C HIS A 302 -7.60 -5.19 8.36
N LEU A 303 -6.80 -5.47 7.33
CA LEU A 303 -6.98 -4.90 6.00
C LEU A 303 -8.11 -5.63 5.28
N LYS A 304 -9.09 -4.87 4.78
CA LYS A 304 -10.19 -5.38 3.96
C LYS A 304 -9.65 -6.06 2.68
N PRO A 305 -9.93 -7.36 2.43
CA PRO A 305 -9.40 -8.08 1.26
C PRO A 305 -9.85 -7.51 -0.09
N ASP A 306 -11.06 -6.94 -0.14
CA ASP A 306 -11.65 -6.26 -1.29
C ASP A 306 -11.09 -4.84 -1.50
N HIS A 307 -10.36 -4.28 -0.53
CA HIS A 307 -9.82 -2.93 -0.64
C HIS A 307 -8.56 -2.90 -1.54
N SER A 308 -8.46 -1.86 -2.39
CA SER A 308 -7.37 -1.69 -3.36
C SER A 308 -5.94 -1.84 -2.81
N TYR A 309 -5.70 -1.47 -1.55
CA TYR A 309 -4.41 -1.65 -0.89
C TYR A 309 -4.03 -3.12 -0.66
N PHE A 310 -5.01 -4.02 -0.47
CA PHE A 310 -4.73 -5.45 -0.38
C PHE A 310 -4.14 -5.95 -1.69
N THR A 311 -4.81 -5.68 -2.82
CA THR A 311 -4.29 -6.04 -4.15
C THR A 311 -2.93 -5.39 -4.46
N GLN A 312 -2.72 -4.14 -4.02
CA GLN A 312 -1.42 -3.46 -4.15
C GLN A 312 -0.32 -4.23 -3.41
N ILE A 313 -0.56 -4.60 -2.14
CA ILE A 313 0.39 -5.32 -1.31
C ILE A 313 0.64 -6.73 -1.85
N GLN A 314 -0.39 -7.46 -2.27
CA GLN A 314 -0.23 -8.78 -2.90
C GLN A 314 0.66 -8.72 -4.15
N CYS A 315 0.50 -7.67 -4.97
CA CYS A 315 1.38 -7.43 -6.12
C CYS A 315 2.83 -7.09 -5.70
N GLN A 316 3.02 -6.25 -4.67
CA GLN A 316 4.35 -5.94 -4.13
C GLN A 316 5.06 -7.19 -3.59
N LEU A 317 4.34 -8.06 -2.89
CA LEU A 317 4.85 -9.34 -2.39
C LEU A 317 5.26 -10.27 -3.54
N ALA A 318 4.41 -10.41 -4.56
CA ALA A 318 4.72 -11.22 -5.73
C ALA A 318 5.99 -10.78 -6.48
N VAL A 319 6.16 -9.47 -6.74
CA VAL A 319 7.32 -8.95 -7.49
C VAL A 319 8.62 -8.85 -6.66
N THR A 320 8.51 -8.75 -5.32
CA THR A 320 9.68 -8.73 -4.42
C THR A 320 10.13 -10.12 -4.01
N GLY A 321 9.24 -11.12 -4.11
CA GLY A 321 9.48 -12.47 -3.61
C GLY A 321 9.35 -12.62 -2.09
N LEU A 322 8.82 -11.61 -1.41
CA LEU A 322 8.56 -11.65 0.04
C LEU A 322 7.14 -12.17 0.30
N THR A 323 6.95 -12.87 1.42
CA THR A 323 5.67 -13.50 1.80
C THR A 323 4.90 -12.72 2.86
N GLN A 324 5.46 -11.62 3.36
CA GLN A 324 4.94 -10.80 4.45
C GLN A 324 5.11 -9.32 4.13
N ALA A 325 4.12 -8.52 4.50
CA ALA A 325 4.18 -7.06 4.54
C ALA A 325 3.58 -6.54 5.85
N ASP A 326 3.99 -5.33 6.25
CA ASP A 326 3.24 -4.52 7.21
C ASP A 326 2.61 -3.34 6.47
N LEU A 327 1.28 -3.21 6.55
CA LEU A 327 0.58 -1.98 6.21
C LEU A 327 0.58 -1.07 7.44
N VAL A 328 1.23 0.09 7.32
CA VAL A 328 1.19 1.16 8.32
C VAL A 328 0.10 2.15 7.95
N VAL A 329 -0.87 2.37 8.84
CA VAL A 329 -1.85 3.46 8.70
C VAL A 329 -1.58 4.53 9.75
N PHE A 330 -1.18 5.70 9.27
CA PHE A 330 -0.71 6.80 10.10
C PHE A 330 -1.68 7.98 10.14
N THR A 331 -2.19 8.30 11.33
CA THR A 331 -2.92 9.54 11.63
C THR A 331 -2.14 10.38 12.65
N LEU A 332 -2.57 11.62 12.90
CA LEU A 332 -1.98 12.46 13.95
C LEU A 332 -2.33 12.00 15.38
N LYS A 333 -3.17 10.96 15.52
CA LYS A 333 -3.56 10.38 16.81
C LYS A 333 -2.97 8.99 17.03
N GLU A 334 -2.68 8.25 15.97
CA GLU A 334 -2.37 6.82 16.05
C GLU A 334 -1.50 6.34 14.89
N THR A 335 -0.70 5.30 15.14
CA THR A 335 0.04 4.55 14.10
C THR A 335 -0.37 3.08 14.21
N ALA A 336 -1.29 2.64 13.37
CA ALA A 336 -1.65 1.24 13.28
C ALA A 336 -0.67 0.49 12.39
N ILE A 337 -0.28 -0.72 12.79
CA ILE A 337 0.55 -1.64 12.01
C ILE A 337 -0.28 -2.90 11.79
N VAL A 338 -0.54 -3.24 10.52
CA VAL A 338 -1.42 -4.33 10.10
C VAL A 338 -0.60 -5.31 9.26
N PRO A 339 -0.27 -6.51 9.79
CA PRO A 339 0.39 -7.54 9.02
C PRO A 339 -0.49 -8.01 7.85
N VAL A 340 0.13 -8.22 6.69
CA VAL A 340 -0.51 -8.77 5.49
C VAL A 340 0.36 -9.91 4.98
N THR A 341 -0.20 -11.11 4.91
CA THR A 341 0.46 -12.29 4.36
C THR A 341 0.16 -12.43 2.88
N PHE A 342 1.11 -12.95 2.10
CA PHE A 342 0.88 -13.28 0.69
C PHE A 342 -0.22 -14.35 0.57
N ASP A 343 -1.25 -14.06 -0.23
CA ASP A 343 -2.35 -14.97 -0.52
C ASP A 343 -2.21 -15.49 -1.96
N PRO A 344 -1.71 -16.72 -2.17
CA PRO A 344 -1.48 -17.25 -3.50
C PRO A 344 -2.77 -17.50 -4.28
N VAL A 345 -3.90 -17.79 -3.61
CA VAL A 345 -5.17 -18.09 -4.28
C VAL A 345 -5.78 -16.79 -4.81
N PHE A 346 -5.83 -15.76 -3.97
CA PHE A 346 -6.20 -14.40 -4.40
C PHE A 346 -5.27 -13.88 -5.50
N TRP A 347 -3.96 -14.16 -5.38
CA TRP A 347 -2.98 -13.69 -6.32
C TRP A 347 -3.08 -14.37 -7.69
N ASP A 348 -3.26 -15.68 -7.78
CA ASP A 348 -3.46 -16.40 -9.05
C ASP A 348 -4.65 -15.83 -9.83
N GLU A 349 -5.79 -15.64 -9.17
CA GLU A 349 -6.97 -15.01 -9.76
C GLU A 349 -6.71 -13.57 -10.23
N THR A 350 -5.99 -12.78 -9.42
CA THR A 350 -5.64 -11.40 -9.74
C THR A 350 -4.69 -11.35 -10.92
N LEU A 351 -3.66 -12.17 -10.91
CA LEU A 351 -2.62 -12.24 -11.92
C LEU A 351 -3.18 -12.59 -13.28
N ALA A 352 -4.04 -13.60 -13.37
CA ALA A 352 -4.73 -13.97 -14.61
C ALA A 352 -5.58 -12.82 -15.20
N LYS A 353 -6.24 -12.04 -14.34
CA LYS A 353 -7.00 -10.84 -14.72
C LYS A 353 -6.08 -9.71 -15.21
N LEU A 354 -4.90 -9.55 -14.60
CA LEU A 354 -3.89 -8.57 -15.04
C LEU A 354 -3.22 -8.97 -16.36
N GLU A 355 -2.92 -10.26 -16.53
CA GLU A 355 -2.30 -10.79 -17.74
C GLU A 355 -3.20 -10.60 -18.95
N MET A 356 -4.49 -10.95 -18.85
CA MET A 356 -5.48 -10.67 -19.91
C MET A 356 -5.59 -9.17 -20.21
N PHE A 357 -5.54 -8.28 -19.20
CA PHE A 357 -5.51 -6.84 -19.48
C PHE A 357 -4.22 -6.43 -20.22
N TYR A 358 -3.08 -7.04 -19.87
CA TYR A 358 -1.81 -6.74 -20.52
C TYR A 358 -1.78 -7.23 -21.97
N THR A 359 -2.15 -8.49 -22.22
CA THR A 359 -2.11 -9.13 -23.55
C THR A 359 -3.11 -8.52 -24.51
N ASP A 360 -4.34 -8.24 -24.05
CA ASP A 360 -5.46 -7.92 -24.93
C ASP A 360 -5.68 -6.41 -25.08
N ALA A 361 -5.05 -5.59 -24.24
CA ALA A 361 -5.22 -4.13 -24.27
C ALA A 361 -3.90 -3.35 -24.26
N VAL A 362 -2.95 -3.70 -23.39
CA VAL A 362 -1.71 -2.91 -23.26
C VAL A 362 -0.73 -3.22 -24.40
N LEU A 363 -0.51 -4.49 -24.74
CA LEU A 363 0.41 -4.88 -25.81
C LEU A 363 -0.02 -4.36 -27.20
N PRO A 364 -1.29 -4.47 -27.64
CA PRO A 364 -1.74 -3.87 -28.90
C PRO A 364 -1.50 -2.37 -28.92
N TYR A 365 -1.94 -1.65 -27.87
CA TYR A 365 -1.80 -0.20 -27.76
C TYR A 365 -0.33 0.30 -27.75
N ILE A 366 0.61 -0.52 -27.28
CA ILE A 366 2.04 -0.22 -27.37
C ILE A 366 2.54 -0.41 -28.81
N ARG A 367 2.14 -1.48 -29.50
CA ARG A 367 2.51 -1.76 -30.90
C ARG A 367 1.99 -0.67 -31.82
N ASP A 368 0.69 -0.36 -31.75
CA ASP A 368 0.04 0.69 -32.55
C ASP A 368 0.78 2.05 -32.45
N VAL A 369 1.40 2.35 -31.30
CA VAL A 369 2.11 3.63 -31.06
C VAL A 369 3.63 3.53 -31.28
N LEU A 370 4.16 2.33 -31.46
CA LEU A 370 5.47 2.14 -32.08
C LEU A 370 5.34 2.33 -33.59
N ASP A 371 4.36 1.67 -34.20
CA ASP A 371 4.14 1.66 -35.66
C ASP A 371 3.69 3.03 -36.21
N MET A 372 3.05 3.87 -35.38
CA MET A 372 2.68 5.26 -35.71
C MET A 372 3.81 6.29 -35.53
N ARG A 373 5.05 5.88 -35.23
CA ARG A 373 6.22 6.75 -35.31
C ARG A 373 6.94 6.50 -36.64
N PRO A 374 7.10 7.52 -37.50
CA PRO A 374 8.03 7.44 -38.60
C PRO A 374 9.44 7.12 -38.07
N GLU A 375 10.19 6.31 -38.81
CA GLU A 375 11.64 6.19 -38.62
C GLU A 375 12.27 7.60 -38.80
N GLU A 376 12.99 8.08 -37.77
CA GLU A 376 13.76 9.35 -37.78
C GLU A 376 15.23 9.10 -38.13
#